data_AF-A0A1F3KEZ7-F1
#
_entry.id   AF-A0A1F3KEZ7-F1
#
_cell.length_a   1.000
_cell.length_b   1.000
_cell.length_c   1.000
_cell.angle_alpha   90.00
_cell.angle_beta   90.00
_cell.angle_gamma   90.00
#
_symmetry.space_group_name_H-M   'P 1'
#
loop_
_entity.id
_entity.type
_entity.pdbx_description
1 polymer ?
#
loop_
_entity_poly.entity_id
_entity_poly.type
_entity_poly.pdbx_seq_one_letter_code
_entity_poly.pdbx_strand_id
1 'polypeptide(L)'
;MIVRHIDMRYDNATFNLTIEPQPAPNLGPDRTVCENQTVVLDAGFNPQWTYLWSTGSTTSSIAVSNSGTYSVTVTSPNGCTGSDSVVLSILPGSTPLPKQIRHN
;
A
#
# COMPACT_ATOMS: atom_id res chain seq x y z
N MET A 1 -52.09 -50.46 -14.33
CA MET A 1 -51.48 -49.15 -14.65
C MET A 1 -50.51 -48.83 -13.52
N ILE A 2 -49.20 -49.01 -13.73
CA ILE A 2 -48.18 -48.79 -12.68
C ILE A 2 -47.82 -47.31 -12.71
N VAL A 3 -48.19 -46.56 -11.67
CA VAL A 3 -47.75 -45.17 -11.50
C VAL A 3 -46.34 -45.22 -10.93
N ARG A 4 -45.31 -45.09 -11.77
CA ARG A 4 -43.92 -45.00 -11.30
C ARG A 4 -43.71 -43.61 -10.72
N HIS A 5 -43.50 -43.56 -9.41
CA HIS A 5 -43.07 -42.35 -8.72
C HIS A 5 -41.69 -41.94 -9.23
N ILE A 6 -41.60 -40.75 -9.83
CA ILE A 6 -40.34 -40.10 -10.17
C ILE A 6 -39.86 -39.43 -8.88
N ASP A 7 -38.88 -40.02 -8.20
CA ASP A 7 -38.16 -39.35 -7.13
C ASP A 7 -37.23 -38.30 -7.77
N MET A 8 -37.69 -37.05 -7.82
CA MET A 8 -36.84 -35.91 -8.16
C MET A 8 -35.93 -35.63 -6.97
N ARG A 9 -34.75 -36.27 -6.95
CA ARG A 9 -33.67 -35.93 -6.01
C ARG A 9 -33.19 -34.52 -6.36
N TYR A 10 -33.75 -33.53 -5.67
CA TYR A 10 -33.26 -32.15 -5.70
C TYR A 10 -31.98 -32.12 -4.86
N ASP A 11 -30.83 -32.30 -5.51
CA ASP A 11 -29.53 -32.08 -4.87
C ASP A 11 -29.35 -30.57 -4.69
N ASN A 12 -29.69 -30.08 -3.50
CA ASN A 12 -29.45 -28.68 -3.16
C ASN A 12 -27.97 -28.50 -2.84
N ALA A 13 -27.16 -28.38 -3.88
CA ALA A 13 -25.78 -27.95 -3.76
C ALA A 13 -25.73 -26.46 -3.45
N THR A 14 -25.24 -26.10 -2.27
CA THR A 14 -24.99 -24.71 -1.90
C THR A 14 -23.66 -24.24 -2.52
N PHE A 15 -23.70 -23.13 -3.25
CA PHE A 15 -22.51 -22.41 -3.71
C PHE A 15 -22.23 -21.25 -2.75
N ASN A 16 -21.17 -21.36 -1.97
CA ASN A 16 -20.73 -20.27 -1.10
C ASN A 16 -19.89 -19.28 -1.92
N LEU A 17 -20.40 -18.06 -2.10
CA LEU A 17 -19.65 -16.95 -2.68
C LEU A 17 -18.97 -16.15 -1.56
N THR A 18 -17.64 -16.11 -1.57
CA THR A 18 -16.86 -15.24 -0.67
C THR A 18 -16.51 -13.95 -1.41
N ILE A 19 -17.05 -12.81 -0.97
CA ILE A 19 -16.63 -11.49 -1.46
C ILE A 19 -15.38 -11.09 -0.67
N GLU A 20 -14.24 -10.98 -1.35
CA GLU A 20 -13.01 -10.48 -0.72
C GLU A 20 -12.97 -8.94 -0.76
N PRO A 21 -12.60 -8.28 0.35
CA PRO A 21 -12.40 -6.84 0.33
C PRO A 21 -11.25 -6.45 -0.60
N GLN A 22 -11.49 -5.45 -1.46
CA GLN A 22 -10.44 -4.89 -2.30
C GLN A 22 -9.37 -4.21 -1.42
N PRO A 23 -8.07 -4.42 -1.70
CA PRO A 23 -7.02 -3.66 -1.02
C PRO A 23 -7.19 -2.16 -1.23
N ALA A 24 -7.10 -1.38 -0.15
CA ALA A 24 -7.15 0.08 -0.18
C ALA A 24 -6.01 0.65 0.68
N PRO A 25 -4.74 0.52 0.24
CA PRO A 25 -3.61 1.12 0.96
C PRO A 25 -3.79 2.64 1.06
N ASN A 26 -3.30 3.24 2.14
CA ASN A 26 -3.33 4.69 2.36
C ASN A 26 -2.05 5.12 3.07
N LEU A 27 -1.14 5.75 2.33
CA LEU A 27 0.15 6.28 2.77
C LEU A 27 0.02 7.67 3.42
N GLY A 28 -1.17 8.26 3.35
CA GLY A 28 -1.48 9.60 3.84
C GLY A 28 -1.05 10.71 2.87
N PRO A 29 -1.03 11.96 3.34
CA PRO A 29 -0.66 13.11 2.50
C PRO A 29 0.84 13.15 2.22
N ASP A 30 1.20 13.97 1.23
CA ASP A 30 2.58 14.32 0.92
C ASP A 30 3.31 14.90 2.13
N ARG A 31 4.60 14.61 2.24
CA ARG A 31 5.42 14.95 3.41
C ARG A 31 6.61 15.78 2.99
N THR A 32 6.92 16.78 3.81
CA THR A 32 8.17 17.55 3.72
C THR A 32 8.95 17.34 5.00
N VAL A 33 10.18 16.86 4.90
CA VAL A 33 11.06 16.56 6.05
C VAL A 33 12.40 17.24 5.91
N CYS A 34 13.11 17.43 7.01
CA CYS A 34 14.47 17.96 6.98
C CYS A 34 15.45 16.91 6.44
N GLU A 35 16.57 17.38 5.89
CA GLU A 35 17.69 16.53 5.53
C GLU A 35 18.11 15.61 6.70
N ASN A 36 18.49 14.37 6.37
CA ASN A 36 18.85 13.30 7.31
C ASN A 36 17.70 12.77 8.20
N GLN A 37 16.44 13.10 7.89
CA GLN A 37 15.30 12.42 8.51
C GLN A 37 14.87 11.19 7.70
N THR A 38 14.54 10.13 8.41
CA THR A 38 13.96 8.91 7.84
C THR A 38 12.45 8.91 8.08
N VAL A 39 11.69 8.62 7.03
CA VAL A 39 10.25 8.47 7.08
C VAL A 39 9.89 7.02 6.83
N VAL A 40 9.01 6.48 7.69
CA VAL A 40 8.40 5.17 7.46
C VAL A 40 7.09 5.37 6.68
N LEU A 41 6.99 4.71 5.53
CA LEU A 41 5.77 4.57 4.76
C LEU A 41 5.19 3.17 5.03
N ASP A 42 3.93 3.11 5.44
CA ASP A 42 3.24 1.88 5.82
C ASP A 42 1.98 1.74 4.97
N ALA A 43 1.87 0.66 4.22
CA ALA A 43 0.72 0.35 3.37
C ALA A 43 -0.39 -0.41 4.11
N GLY A 44 -0.20 -0.70 5.41
CA GLY A 44 -1.03 -1.60 6.20
C GLY A 44 -0.54 -3.04 6.10
N PHE A 45 -0.61 -3.79 7.21
CA PHE A 45 -0.20 -5.19 7.25
C PHE A 45 -1.41 -6.14 7.14
N ASN A 46 -1.34 -7.01 6.14
CA ASN A 46 -2.16 -8.21 5.98
C ASN A 46 -1.24 -9.37 5.56
N PRO A 47 -1.25 -10.50 6.30
CA PRO A 47 -0.34 -11.62 6.07
C PRO A 47 -0.61 -12.40 4.78
N GLN A 48 -1.81 -12.29 4.21
CA GLN A 48 -2.18 -12.99 2.98
C GLN A 48 -1.94 -12.13 1.73
N TRP A 49 -1.67 -10.83 1.91
CA TRP A 49 -1.51 -9.89 0.81
C TRP A 49 -0.05 -9.74 0.43
N THR A 50 0.18 -9.39 -0.83
CA THR A 50 1.51 -9.12 -1.38
C THR A 50 1.65 -7.62 -1.66
N TYR A 51 2.87 -7.12 -1.50
CA TYR A 51 3.21 -5.70 -1.66
C TYR A 51 4.25 -5.56 -2.76
N LEU A 52 4.16 -4.49 -3.53
CA LEU A 52 5.18 -4.09 -4.49
C LEU A 52 5.35 -2.58 -4.43
N TRP A 53 6.50 -2.15 -3.91
CA TRP A 53 6.86 -0.74 -3.85
C TRP A 53 7.57 -0.28 -5.14
N SER A 54 7.51 1.01 -5.45
CA SER A 54 8.29 1.61 -6.54
C SER A 54 9.82 1.43 -6.38
N THR A 55 10.27 1.15 -5.16
CA THR A 55 11.67 0.81 -4.83
C THR A 55 12.02 -0.67 -5.12
N GLY A 56 11.04 -1.50 -5.47
CA GLY A 56 11.18 -2.95 -5.61
C GLY A 56 11.01 -3.74 -4.32
N SER A 57 10.77 -3.09 -3.17
CA SER A 57 10.49 -3.79 -1.91
C SER A 57 9.15 -4.52 -1.94
N THR A 58 9.03 -5.61 -1.18
CA THR A 58 7.81 -6.40 -1.01
C THR A 58 7.32 -6.49 0.44
N THR A 59 7.91 -5.70 1.33
CA THR A 59 7.49 -5.55 2.73
C THR A 59 6.23 -4.69 2.85
N SER A 60 5.47 -4.81 3.94
CA SER A 60 4.29 -3.95 4.19
C SER A 60 4.64 -2.48 4.45
N SER A 61 5.89 -2.21 4.85
CA SER A 61 6.40 -0.86 5.07
C SER A 61 7.83 -0.71 4.55
N ILE A 62 8.20 0.53 4.21
CA ILE A 62 9.56 0.91 3.79
C ILE A 62 10.04 2.13 4.57
N ALA A 63 11.35 2.21 4.81
CA ALA A 63 12.00 3.39 5.35
C ALA A 63 12.69 4.15 4.22
N VAL A 64 12.38 5.44 4.08
CA VAL A 64 12.86 6.30 3.00
C VAL A 64 13.43 7.60 3.57
N SER A 65 14.51 8.09 2.96
CA SER A 65 15.22 9.30 3.41
C SER A 65 15.57 10.24 2.26
N ASN A 66 15.12 9.92 1.04
CA ASN A 66 15.42 10.68 -0.18
C ASN A 66 14.13 11.32 -0.70
N SER A 67 14.24 12.48 -1.35
CA SER A 67 13.10 13.07 -2.03
C SER A 67 12.69 12.21 -3.22
N GLY A 68 11.39 12.13 -3.47
CA GLY A 68 10.86 11.30 -4.55
C GLY A 68 9.40 10.94 -4.36
N THR A 69 8.86 10.25 -5.35
CA THR A 69 7.50 9.69 -5.30
C THR A 69 7.61 8.20 -4.98
N TYR A 70 6.92 7.80 -3.92
CA TYR A 70 6.86 6.41 -3.47
C TYR A 70 5.44 5.91 -3.69
N SER A 71 5.30 4.80 -4.43
CA SER A 71 4.03 4.15 -4.66
C SER A 71 4.08 2.71 -4.18
N VAL A 72 2.95 2.20 -3.73
CA VAL A 72 2.76 0.80 -3.36
C VAL A 72 1.58 0.22 -4.11
N THR A 73 1.74 -1.00 -4.61
CA THR A 73 0.63 -1.83 -5.10
C THR A 73 0.47 -3.00 -4.14
N VAL A 74 -0.74 -3.19 -3.64
CA VAL A 74 -1.11 -4.29 -2.76
C VAL A 74 -2.04 -5.24 -3.50
N THR A 75 -1.72 -6.53 -3.50
CA THR A 75 -2.48 -7.56 -4.21
C THR A 75 -2.96 -8.62 -3.23
N SER A 76 -4.27 -8.86 -3.23
CA SER A 76 -4.93 -9.93 -2.49
C SER A 76 -4.72 -11.31 -3.15
N PRO A 77 -4.88 -12.43 -2.42
CA PRO A 77 -4.79 -13.78 -2.95
C PRO A 77 -5.69 -14.06 -4.16
N ASN A 78 -6.88 -13.46 -4.21
CA ASN A 78 -7.81 -13.62 -5.32
C ASN A 78 -7.53 -12.66 -6.50
N GLY A 79 -6.44 -11.90 -6.44
CA GLY A 79 -5.96 -11.04 -7.53
C GLY A 79 -6.54 -9.62 -7.56
N CYS A 80 -7.38 -9.24 -6.60
CA CYS A 80 -7.79 -7.84 -6.47
C CYS A 80 -6.60 -6.98 -6.04
N THR A 81 -6.44 -5.82 -6.68
CA THR A 81 -5.35 -4.89 -6.41
C THR A 81 -5.85 -3.56 -5.87
N GLY A 82 -4.98 -2.90 -5.11
CA GLY A 82 -5.10 -1.51 -4.68
C GLY A 82 -3.75 -0.84 -4.73
N SER A 83 -3.73 0.48 -4.94
CA SER A 83 -2.47 1.22 -5.01
C SER A 83 -2.63 2.61 -4.41
N ASP A 84 -1.54 3.11 -3.84
CA ASP A 84 -1.46 4.49 -3.36
C ASP A 84 -0.05 5.05 -3.56
N SER A 85 0.06 6.39 -3.58
CA SER A 85 1.33 7.09 -3.80
C SER A 85 1.45 8.33 -2.93
N VAL A 86 2.67 8.61 -2.48
CA VAL A 86 3.02 9.77 -1.67
C VAL A 86 4.28 10.44 -2.18
N VAL A 87 4.33 11.77 -2.13
CA VAL A 87 5.53 12.55 -2.44
C VAL A 87 6.27 12.90 -1.15
N LEU A 88 7.56 12.60 -1.12
CA LEU A 88 8.48 13.02 -0.07
C LEU A 88 9.39 14.14 -0.60
N SER A 89 9.36 15.30 0.07
CA SER A 89 10.23 16.44 -0.22
C SER A 89 11.23 16.64 0.92
N ILE A 90 12.48 16.97 0.60
CA ILE A 90 13.53 17.24 1.59
C ILE A 90 13.82 18.73 1.61
N LEU A 91 13.71 19.33 2.80
CA LEU A 91 14.21 20.67 3.06
C LEU A 91 15.71 20.56 3.35
N PRO A 92 16.57 21.28 2.60
CA PRO A 92 17.98 21.34 2.90
C PRO A 92 18.16 21.88 4.32
N GLY A 93 19.06 21.27 5.09
CA GLY A 93 19.41 21.77 6.41
C GLY A 93 19.82 23.23 6.28
N SER A 94 19.28 24.10 7.14
CA SER A 94 19.60 25.53 7.13
C SER A 94 21.12 25.70 7.13
N THR A 95 21.69 25.99 5.97
CA THR A 95 23.11 26.33 5.89
C THR A 95 23.25 27.66 6.60
N PRO A 96 24.09 27.76 7.64
CA PRO A 96 24.38 29.06 8.22
C PRO A 96 24.91 29.95 7.10
N LEU A 97 24.19 31.05 6.81
CA LEU A 97 24.70 32.11 5.95
C LEU A 97 26.14 32.43 6.42
N PRO A 98 27.13 32.53 5.51
CA PRO A 98 28.44 33.02 5.91
C PRO A 98 28.21 34.38 6.57
N LYS A 99 28.58 34.53 7.85
CA LYS A 99 28.57 35.82 8.54
C LYS A 99 29.27 36.79 7.58
N GLN A 100 28.53 37.80 7.10
CA GLN A 100 29.14 38.90 6.37
C GLN A 100 30.27 39.42 7.26
N ILE A 101 31.52 39.20 6.85
CA ILE A 101 32.68 39.76 7.51
C ILE A 101 32.55 41.26 7.30
N ARG A 102 32.00 41.95 8.31
CA ARG A 102 32.01 43.41 8.39
C ARG A 102 33.48 43.81 8.52
N HIS A 103 34.14 44.00 7.39
CA HIS A 103 35.38 44.76 7.33
C HIS A 103 35.04 46.18 7.76
N ASN A 104 35.63 46.63 8.87
CA ASN A 104 35.64 48.00 9.34
C ASN A 104 37.08 48.43 9.52
#